data_AF-A0A1J5NA35-F1
#
_entry.id   AF-A0A1J5NA35-F1
#
_cell.length_a   1.000
_cell.length_b   1.000
_cell.length_c   1.000
_cell.angle_alpha   90.00
_cell.angle_beta   90.00
_cell.angle_gamma   90.00
#
_symmetry.space_group_name_H-M   'P 1'
#
loop_
_entity.id
_entity.type
_entity.pdbx_description
1 polymer ?
#
loop_
_entity_poly.entity_id
_entity_poly.type
_entity_poly.pdbx_seq_one_letter_code
_entity_poly.pdbx_strand_id
1 'polypeptide(L)'
;MYAKGMSTQDIQEHLQRIYGFEASPTLISNITDKILPIIREWQNRPLQPVYAFVFIDAVHYTVRQDGQVLKKAVYVVIGINLESKKDVLGIWIVETESARFWLSVLSDLKNRGVEDILIISAANLTGISEAIKATFPEADIQWTSPGK
;
A
#
# COMPACT_ATOMS: atom_id res chain seq x y z
N MET A 1 2.75 -1.79 -19.90
CA MET A 1 2.11 -3.11 -20.15
C MET A 1 1.98 -3.90 -18.86
N TYR A 2 3.07 -4.12 -18.12
CA TYR A 2 3.03 -4.78 -16.80
C TYR A 2 2.07 -4.10 -15.81
N ALA A 3 2.17 -2.77 -15.65
CA ALA A 3 1.24 -2.00 -14.80
C ALA A 3 -0.24 -2.05 -15.24
N LYS A 4 -0.54 -2.51 -16.47
CA LYS A 4 -1.91 -2.74 -16.95
C LYS A 4 -2.38 -4.19 -16.71
N GLY A 5 -1.60 -5.00 -16.01
CA GLY A 5 -1.97 -6.37 -15.62
C GLY A 5 -1.52 -7.47 -16.58
N MET A 6 -0.70 -7.16 -17.59
CA MET A 6 -0.15 -8.19 -18.48
C MET A 6 0.97 -8.97 -17.78
N SER A 7 0.97 -10.30 -17.91
CA SER A 7 2.08 -11.14 -17.45
C SER A 7 3.35 -10.86 -18.26
N THR A 8 4.52 -11.26 -17.76
CA THR A 8 5.78 -11.12 -18.50
C THR A 8 5.78 -11.94 -19.80
N GLN A 9 5.05 -13.06 -19.84
CA GLN A 9 4.85 -13.86 -21.06
C GLN A 9 3.94 -13.14 -22.06
N ASP A 10 2.81 -12.57 -21.62
CA ASP A 10 1.92 -11.79 -22.51
C ASP A 10 2.65 -10.60 -23.13
N ILE A 11 3.52 -9.95 -22.35
CA ILE A 11 4.33 -8.82 -22.82
C ILE A 11 5.32 -9.30 -23.88
N GLN A 12 6.04 -10.39 -23.64
CA GLN A 12 6.94 -10.98 -24.64
C GLN A 12 6.20 -11.27 -25.96
N GLU A 13 5.08 -11.98 -25.89
CA GLU A 13 4.30 -12.35 -27.08
C GLU A 13 3.81 -11.11 -27.84
N HIS A 14 3.34 -10.09 -27.12
CA HIS A 14 2.87 -8.85 -27.72
C HIS A 14 3.99 -8.07 -28.41
N LEU A 15 5.18 -8.02 -27.80
CA LEU A 15 6.34 -7.32 -28.37
C LEU A 15 6.85 -8.02 -29.62
N GLN A 16 6.92 -9.36 -29.60
CA GLN A 16 7.27 -10.15 -30.78
C GLN A 16 6.26 -9.93 -31.91
N ARG A 17 4.96 -9.94 -31.60
CA ARG A 17 3.90 -9.83 -32.62
C ARG A 17 3.84 -8.47 -33.31
N ILE A 18 4.01 -7.37 -32.56
CA ILE A 18 3.86 -6.01 -33.12
C ILE A 18 5.18 -5.48 -33.66
N TYR A 19 6.28 -5.73 -32.95
CA TYR A 19 7.56 -5.09 -33.21
C TYR A 19 8.65 -6.06 -33.70
N GLY A 20 8.39 -7.37 -33.69
CA GLY A 20 9.33 -8.38 -34.19
C GLY A 20 10.57 -8.59 -33.31
N PHE A 21 10.61 -8.04 -32.10
CA PHE A 21 11.74 -8.21 -31.19
C PHE A 21 11.44 -9.20 -30.07
N GLU A 22 12.44 -9.99 -29.73
CA GLU A 22 12.38 -10.91 -28.61
C GLU A 22 12.81 -10.21 -27.30
N ALA A 23 11.91 -10.17 -26.32
CA ALA A 23 12.24 -9.84 -24.95
C ALA A 23 11.85 -10.99 -24.03
N SER A 24 12.84 -11.60 -23.36
CA SER A 24 12.58 -12.67 -22.42
C SER A 24 11.79 -12.16 -21.20
N PRO A 25 11.06 -13.05 -20.48
CA PRO A 25 10.35 -12.68 -19.26
C PRO A 25 11.29 -12.09 -18.21
N THR A 26 12.52 -12.63 -18.12
CA THR A 26 13.58 -12.12 -17.24
C THR A 26 14.02 -10.70 -17.61
N LEU A 27 14.17 -10.40 -18.91
CA LEU A 27 14.48 -9.03 -19.33
C LEU A 27 13.37 -8.05 -18.94
N ILE A 28 12.10 -8.46 -19.12
CA ILE A 28 10.95 -7.65 -18.73
C ILE A 28 10.93 -7.40 -17.22
N SER A 29 11.18 -8.44 -16.41
CA SER A 29 11.34 -8.30 -14.96
C SER A 29 12.47 -7.34 -14.57
N ASN A 30 13.65 -7.48 -15.19
CA ASN A 30 14.77 -6.57 -14.93
C ASN A 30 14.46 -5.12 -15.31
N ILE A 31 13.64 -4.89 -16.35
CA ILE A 31 13.17 -3.55 -16.71
C ILE A 31 12.20 -3.02 -15.65
N THR A 32 11.28 -3.84 -15.15
CA THR A 32 10.38 -3.42 -14.06
C THR A 32 11.13 -3.15 -12.76
N ASP A 33 12.23 -3.86 -12.47
CA ASP A 33 13.01 -3.62 -11.26
C ASP A 33 13.70 -2.25 -11.26
N LYS A 34 13.86 -1.61 -12.42
CA LYS A 34 14.44 -0.25 -12.51
C LYS A 34 13.59 0.82 -11.82
N ILE A 35 12.29 0.57 -11.57
CA ILE A 35 11.44 1.51 -10.85
C ILE A 35 11.49 1.34 -9.32
N LEU A 36 12.20 0.33 -8.80
CA LEU A 36 12.31 0.11 -7.34
C LEU A 36 12.84 1.34 -6.56
N PRO A 37 13.85 2.10 -7.04
CA PRO A 37 14.27 3.33 -6.37
C PRO A 37 13.15 4.38 -6.32
N ILE A 38 12.40 4.55 -7.42
CA ILE A 38 11.28 5.49 -7.51
C ILE A 38 10.16 5.09 -6.53
N ILE A 39 9.88 3.79 -6.40
CA ILE A 39 8.92 3.29 -5.41
C ILE A 39 9.37 3.65 -3.99
N ARG A 40 10.65 3.49 -3.66
CA ARG A 40 11.17 3.84 -2.34
C ARG A 40 11.09 5.34 -2.07
N GLU A 41 11.42 6.17 -3.05
CA GLU A 41 11.26 7.62 -2.95
C GLU A 41 9.79 8.00 -2.71
N TRP A 42 8.88 7.40 -3.47
CA TRP A 42 7.44 7.62 -3.30
C TRP A 42 6.94 7.15 -1.92
N GLN A 43 7.40 6.00 -1.43
CA GLN A 43 7.06 5.48 -0.10
C GLN A 43 7.55 6.38 1.03
N ASN A 44 8.64 7.13 0.84
CA ASN A 44 9.21 8.03 1.85
C ASN A 44 8.89 9.51 1.60
N ARG A 45 8.07 9.83 0.60
CA ARG A 45 7.75 11.22 0.26
C ARG A 45 7.09 11.95 1.44
N PRO A 46 7.35 13.25 1.64
CA PRO A 46 6.66 14.02 2.66
C PRO A 46 5.15 14.04 2.38
N LEU A 47 4.37 14.03 3.46
CA LEU A 47 2.91 14.06 3.45
C LEU A 47 2.40 15.42 3.95
N GLN A 48 1.14 15.72 3.65
CA GLN A 48 0.49 16.91 4.20
C GLN A 48 0.30 16.78 5.71
N PRO A 49 0.31 17.91 6.45
CA PRO A 49 0.20 17.88 7.90
C PRO A 49 -1.17 17.44 8.41
N VAL A 50 -2.24 17.69 7.66
CA VAL A 50 -3.61 17.40 8.12
C VAL A 50 -4.42 16.67 7.04
N TYR A 51 -5.09 15.60 7.46
CA TYR A 51 -6.07 14.89 6.63
C TYR A 51 -7.45 14.88 7.28
N ALA A 52 -8.49 15.16 6.49
CA ALA A 52 -9.88 15.08 6.95
C ALA A 52 -10.31 13.63 7.18
N PHE A 53 -9.94 12.74 6.26
CA PHE A 53 -10.22 11.31 6.37
C PHE A 53 -9.00 10.49 6.00
N VAL A 54 -8.78 9.40 6.73
CA VAL A 54 -7.84 8.35 6.33
C VAL A 54 -8.57 7.01 6.34
N PHE A 55 -8.51 6.29 5.22
CA PHE A 55 -9.06 4.95 5.05
C PHE A 55 -7.93 3.93 5.09
N ILE A 56 -8.14 2.83 5.82
CA ILE A 56 -7.23 1.69 5.87
C ILE A 56 -7.98 0.49 5.31
N ASP A 57 -7.51 -0.03 4.19
CA ASP A 57 -8.10 -1.19 3.51
C ASP A 57 -7.03 -2.24 3.18
N ALA A 58 -7.46 -3.49 2.98
CA ALA A 58 -6.59 -4.64 2.79
C ALA A 58 -7.00 -5.46 1.57
N VAL A 59 -6.02 -5.84 0.75
CA VAL A 59 -6.20 -6.83 -0.30
C VAL A 59 -5.32 -8.04 -0.02
N HIS A 60 -5.92 -9.23 -0.03
CA HIS A 60 -5.21 -10.47 0.24
C HIS A 60 -4.68 -11.08 -1.05
N TYR A 61 -3.39 -11.39 -1.07
CA TYR A 61 -2.72 -12.05 -2.18
C TYR A 61 -2.09 -13.37 -1.73
N THR A 62 -2.08 -14.34 -2.64
CA THR A 62 -1.32 -15.57 -2.46
C THR A 62 0.00 -15.41 -3.21
N VAL A 63 1.10 -15.49 -2.48
CA VAL A 63 2.46 -15.26 -2.98
C VAL A 63 3.31 -16.50 -2.77
N ARG A 64 4.23 -16.77 -3.70
CA ARG A 64 5.23 -17.82 -3.55
C ARG A 64 6.53 -17.20 -3.07
N GLN A 65 7.00 -17.61 -1.89
CA GLN A 65 8.23 -17.12 -1.28
C GLN A 65 8.98 -18.29 -0.65
N ASP A 66 10.29 -18.38 -0.88
CA ASP A 66 11.17 -19.41 -0.32
C ASP A 66 10.63 -20.85 -0.51
N GLY A 67 10.03 -21.10 -1.68
CA GLY A 67 9.43 -22.38 -2.04
C GLY A 67 8.04 -22.65 -1.46
N GLN A 68 7.54 -21.80 -0.56
CA GLN A 68 6.23 -21.94 0.09
C GLN A 68 5.20 -20.99 -0.52
N VAL A 69 3.92 -21.37 -0.41
CA VAL A 69 2.79 -20.54 -0.83
C VAL A 69 2.17 -19.92 0.42
N LEU A 70 2.29 -18.60 0.55
CA LEU A 70 1.85 -17.83 1.70
C LEU A 70 0.71 -16.89 1.31
N LYS A 71 -0.25 -16.68 2.21
CA LYS A 71 -1.22 -15.59 2.09
C LYS A 71 -0.65 -14.36 2.77
N LYS A 72 -0.61 -13.23 2.06
CA LYS A 72 -0.21 -11.93 2.60
C LYS A 72 -1.33 -10.92 2.44
N ALA A 73 -1.45 -10.03 3.42
CA ALA A 73 -2.29 -8.86 3.32
C ALA A 73 -1.47 -7.68 2.81
N VAL A 74 -2.02 -6.96 1.84
CA VAL A 74 -1.49 -5.68 1.34
C VAL A 74 -2.42 -4.59 1.84
N TYR A 75 -1.94 -3.81 2.80
CA TYR A 75 -2.66 -2.66 3.32
C TYR A 75 -2.38 -1.43 2.48
N VAL A 76 -3.46 -0.75 2.09
CA VAL A 76 -3.41 0.53 1.39
C VAL A 76 -4.03 1.57 2.31
N VAL A 77 -3.27 2.62 2.60
CA VAL A 77 -3.76 3.78 3.37
C VAL A 77 -4.04 4.92 2.43
N ILE A 78 -5.28 5.40 2.41
CA ILE A 78 -5.75 6.45 1.51
C ILE A 78 -6.17 7.66 2.35
N GLY A 79 -5.58 8.82 2.08
CA GLY A 79 -5.92 10.07 2.74
C GLY A 79 -6.79 10.97 1.85
N ILE A 80 -7.70 11.71 2.48
CA ILE A 80 -8.42 12.82 1.87
C ILE A 80 -8.02 14.08 2.63
N ASN A 81 -7.38 15.01 1.95
CA ASN A 81 -6.95 16.26 2.57
C ASN A 81 -8.11 17.25 2.72
N LEU A 82 -7.83 18.42 3.31
CA LEU A 82 -8.82 19.48 3.51
C LEU A 82 -9.37 20.09 2.20
N GLU A 83 -8.66 19.89 1.08
CA GLU A 83 -9.10 20.29 -0.26
C GLU A 83 -9.90 19.20 -0.98
N SER A 84 -10.30 18.13 -0.28
CA SER A 84 -11.01 16.96 -0.84
C SER A 84 -10.20 16.18 -1.90
N LYS A 85 -8.88 16.35 -1.94
CA LYS A 85 -7.99 15.57 -2.82
C LYS A 85 -7.65 14.25 -2.14
N LYS A 86 -7.88 13.16 -2.89
CA LYS A 86 -7.53 11.79 -2.48
C LYS A 86 -6.09 11.48 -2.89
N ASP A 87 -5.33 10.87 -1.98
CA ASP A 87 -4.00 10.37 -2.27
C ASP A 87 -3.74 9.05 -1.53
N VAL A 88 -2.92 8.17 -2.11
CA VAL A 88 -2.45 6.96 -1.43
C VAL A 88 -1.24 7.33 -0.57
N LEU A 89 -1.39 7.30 0.74
CA LEU A 89 -0.36 7.72 1.69
C LEU A 89 0.76 6.68 1.79
N GLY A 90 0.41 5.41 1.66
CA GLY A 90 1.39 4.32 1.61
C GLY A 90 0.75 2.96 1.38
N ILE A 91 1.62 1.98 1.17
CA ILE A 91 1.26 0.57 0.94
C ILE A 91 2.22 -0.29 1.77
N TRP A 92 1.67 -1.19 2.58
CA TRP A 92 2.44 -2.11 3.43
C TRP A 92 2.02 -3.55 3.19
N ILE A 93 3.01 -4.43 3.06
CA ILE A 93 2.79 -5.87 2.87
C ILE A 93 3.13 -6.55 4.18
N VAL A 94 2.19 -7.34 4.71
CA VAL A 94 2.39 -8.05 5.98
C VAL A 94 1.83 -9.47 5.91
N GLU A 95 2.49 -10.39 6.61
CA GLU A 95 2.03 -11.77 6.77
C GLU A 95 1.05 -11.91 7.93
N THR A 96 1.35 -11.26 9.06
CA THR A 96 0.53 -11.32 10.28
C THR A 96 0.30 -9.94 10.85
N GLU A 97 -0.97 -9.59 11.05
CA GLU A 97 -1.37 -8.35 11.72
C GLU A 97 -0.94 -8.36 13.19
N SER A 98 -0.50 -7.20 13.70
CA SER A 98 -0.23 -7.02 15.12
C SER A 98 -0.35 -5.55 15.51
N ALA A 99 -0.56 -5.29 16.81
CA ALA A 99 -0.53 -3.92 17.35
C ALA A 99 0.78 -3.19 17.01
N ARG A 100 1.92 -3.91 17.03
CA ARG A 100 3.22 -3.36 16.67
C ARG A 100 3.30 -2.96 15.20
N PHE A 101 2.70 -3.74 14.31
CA PHE A 101 2.62 -3.40 12.89
C PHE A 101 1.80 -2.11 12.70
N TRP A 102 0.61 -2.01 13.30
CA TRP A 102 -0.20 -0.80 13.20
C TRP A 102 0.48 0.44 13.76
N LEU A 103 1.14 0.31 14.91
CA LEU A 103 1.93 1.39 15.48
C LEU A 103 3.04 1.84 14.52
N SER A 104 3.70 0.89 13.84
CA SER A 104 4.74 1.22 12.85
C SER A 104 4.19 1.96 11.62
N VAL A 105 3.02 1.54 11.10
CA VAL A 105 2.37 2.20 9.96
C VAL A 105 1.98 3.63 10.31
N LEU A 106 1.31 3.83 11.44
CA LEU A 106 0.85 5.16 11.85
C LEU A 106 2.02 6.08 12.26
N SER A 107 3.06 5.52 12.87
CA SER A 107 4.29 6.27 13.16
C SER A 107 5.03 6.68 11.89
N ASP A 108 5.02 5.84 10.84
CA ASP A 108 5.60 6.19 9.54
C ASP A 108 4.90 7.41 8.92
N LEU A 109 3.56 7.42 8.93
CA LEU A 109 2.78 8.59 8.48
C LEU A 109 3.19 9.86 9.24
N LYS A 110 3.30 9.75 10.57
CA LYS A 110 3.71 10.87 11.43
C LYS A 110 5.12 11.35 11.12
N ASN A 111 6.08 10.43 10.97
CA ASN A 111 7.46 10.74 10.60
C ASN A 111 7.58 11.40 9.22
N ARG A 112 6.65 11.11 8.32
CA ARG A 112 6.57 11.72 6.99
C ARG A 112 5.83 13.06 6.97
N GLY A 113 5.41 13.57 8.13
CA GLY A 113 4.89 14.92 8.31
C GLY A 113 3.40 15.01 8.61
N VAL A 114 2.68 13.89 8.80
CA VAL A 114 1.28 13.95 9.23
C VAL A 114 1.22 14.31 10.71
N GLU A 115 0.58 15.44 11.02
CA GLU A 115 0.42 15.95 12.37
C GLU A 115 -0.94 15.58 12.95
N ASP A 116 -2.00 15.67 12.13
CA ASP A 116 -3.37 15.45 12.58
C ASP A 116 -4.23 14.72 11.52
N ILE A 117 -5.15 13.89 12.01
CA ILE A 117 -6.13 13.17 11.21
C ILE A 117 -7.47 13.27 11.91
N LEU A 118 -8.46 13.89 11.27
CA LEU A 118 -9.75 14.12 11.92
C LEU A 118 -10.51 12.80 12.09
N ILE A 119 -10.61 12.00 11.02
CA ILE A 119 -11.33 10.72 11.03
C ILE A 119 -10.46 9.63 10.43
N ILE A 120 -10.28 8.53 11.17
CA ILE A 120 -9.67 7.29 10.66
C ILE A 120 -10.77 6.25 10.51
N SER A 121 -10.98 5.81 9.28
CA SER A 121 -11.90 4.73 8.94
C SER A 121 -11.15 3.44 8.64
N ALA A 122 -11.42 2.41 9.45
CA ALA A 122 -10.74 1.12 9.35
C ALA A 122 -11.65 -0.03 9.75
N ALA A 123 -11.32 -1.24 9.33
CA ALA A 123 -11.90 -2.45 9.91
C ALA A 123 -11.44 -2.61 11.38
N ASN A 124 -12.22 -3.35 12.18
CA ASN A 124 -11.85 -3.65 13.57
C ASN A 124 -10.73 -4.72 13.61
N LEU A 125 -9.52 -4.29 13.30
CA LEU A 125 -8.31 -5.11 13.21
C LEU A 125 -7.61 -5.16 14.58
N THR A 126 -6.92 -6.26 14.86
CA THR A 126 -6.34 -6.48 16.19
C THR A 126 -5.25 -5.45 16.48
N GLY A 127 -5.42 -4.66 17.54
CA GLY A 127 -4.42 -3.69 18.01
C GLY A 127 -4.40 -2.35 17.27
N ILE A 128 -5.30 -2.13 16.32
CA ILE A 128 -5.33 -0.88 15.54
C ILE A 128 -5.84 0.31 16.36
N SER A 129 -6.80 0.08 17.26
CA SER A 129 -7.39 1.12 18.12
C SER A 129 -6.35 1.71 19.07
N GLU A 130 -5.56 0.84 19.69
CA GLU A 130 -4.46 1.23 20.59
C GLU A 130 -3.37 1.98 19.82
N ALA A 131 -3.04 1.53 18.61
CA ALA A 131 -2.06 2.20 17.76
C ALA A 131 -2.53 3.60 17.33
N ILE A 132 -3.81 3.76 16.96
CA ILE A 132 -4.41 5.06 16.63
C ILE A 132 -4.31 6.00 17.83
N LYS A 133 -4.81 5.58 19.00
CA LYS A 133 -4.77 6.41 20.22
C LYS A 133 -3.35 6.81 20.63
N ALA A 134 -2.36 5.97 20.36
CA ALA A 134 -0.96 6.26 20.66
C ALA A 134 -0.32 7.27 19.69
N THR A 135 -0.79 7.36 18.44
CA THR A 135 -0.14 8.14 17.38
C THR A 135 -0.91 9.41 17.01
N PHE A 136 -2.23 9.30 16.90
CA PHE A 136 -3.20 10.34 16.57
C PHE A 136 -4.35 10.31 17.60
N PRO A 137 -4.09 10.77 18.84
CA PRO A 137 -5.05 10.64 19.95
C PRO A 137 -6.36 11.41 19.74
N GLU A 138 -6.35 12.48 18.94
CA GLU A 138 -7.52 13.31 18.65
C GLU A 138 -8.35 12.79 17.47
N ALA A 139 -7.90 11.73 16.80
CA ALA A 139 -8.61 11.17 15.65
C ALA A 139 -9.86 10.39 16.07
N ASP A 140 -11.00 10.73 15.47
CA ASP A 140 -12.22 9.93 15.60
C ASP A 140 -12.10 8.64 14.80
N ILE A 141 -12.42 7.50 15.45
CA ILE A 141 -12.37 6.20 14.79
C ILE A 141 -13.76 5.82 14.27
N GLN A 142 -13.87 5.63 12.96
CA GLN A 142 -15.08 5.12 12.32
C GLN A 142 -14.88 3.69 11.80
N TRP A 143 -15.50 2.71 12.46
CA TRP A 143 -15.41 1.33 12.02
C TRP A 143 -16.16 1.09 10.71
N THR A 144 -15.48 0.51 9.73
CA THR A 144 -16.15 -0.01 8.53
C THR A 144 -16.85 -1.32 8.89
N SER A 145 -18.08 -1.49 8.40
CA SER A 145 -18.76 -2.78 8.50
C SER A 145 -17.89 -3.85 7.84
N PRO A 146 -17.79 -5.07 8.40
CA PRO A 146 -17.15 -6.16 7.68
C PRO A 146 -17.87 -6.30 6.33
N GLY A 147 -17.10 -6.20 5.25
CA GLY A 147 -17.61 -6.47 3.91
C GLY A 147 -18.32 -7.82 3.92
N LYS A 148 -19.55 -7.86 3.41
CA LYS A 148 -20.29 -9.11 3.21
C LYS A 148 -19.56 -10.04 2.26
#